data_AF-A0A3N5LDP8-F1
#
_entry.id   AF-A0A3N5LDP8-F1
#
_cell.length_a   1.000
_cell.length_b   1.000
_cell.length_c   1.000
_cell.angle_alpha   90.00
_cell.angle_beta   90.00
_cell.angle_gamma   90.00
#
_symmetry.space_group_name_H-M   'P 1'
#
loop_
_entity.id
_entity.type
_entity.pdbx_description
1 polymer ?
#
loop_
_entity_poly.entity_id
_entity_poly.type
_entity_poly.pdbx_seq_one_letter_code
_entity_poly.pdbx_strand_id
1 'polypeptide(L)' 'MPEMLNDVEVRILGCLIEKQRTTPEYYPLTLNALTNACNQVSNRDPVVSYDEKTVVRGLDSLREKKLTWTVAAAGSRVPK' A
#
# COMPACT_ATOMS: atom_id res chain seq x y z
N MET A 1 -8.25 -3.84 21.92
CA MET A 1 -9.44 -3.61 21.06
C MET A 1 -9.01 -3.86 19.62
N PRO A 2 -9.84 -4.43 18.74
CA PRO A 2 -9.48 -4.54 17.33
C PRO A 2 -9.24 -3.12 16.78
N GLU A 3 -8.13 -2.95 16.08
CA GLU A 3 -7.74 -1.67 15.52
C GLU A 3 -8.62 -1.37 14.30
N MET A 4 -9.43 -0.31 14.40
CA MET A 4 -10.32 0.08 13.31
C MET A 4 -9.48 0.78 12.23
N LEU A 5 -9.55 0.25 11.01
CA LEU A 5 -8.89 0.82 9.85
C LEU A 5 -9.91 1.63 9.04
N ASN A 6 -9.47 2.77 8.51
CA ASN A 6 -10.28 3.52 7.55
C ASN A 6 -10.20 2.90 6.14
N ASP A 7 -11.06 3.34 5.23
CA ASP A 7 -11.16 2.77 3.88
C ASP A 7 -9.85 2.80 3.08
N VAL A 8 -9.05 3.87 3.25
CA VAL A 8 -7.75 4.03 2.58
C VAL A 8 -6.74 3.01 3.14
N GLU A 9 -6.70 2.85 4.46
CA GLU A 9 -5.83 1.88 5.13
C GLU A 9 -6.18 0.44 4.75
N VAL A 10 -7.48 0.11 4.75
CA VAL A 10 -7.97 -1.20 4.29
C VAL A 10 -7.56 -1.45 2.84
N ARG A 11 -7.72 -0.46 1.96
CA ARG A 11 -7.31 -0.55 0.56
C ARG A 11 -5.82 -0.81 0.42
N ILE A 12 -4.98 -0.04 1.13
CA ILE A 12 -3.52 -0.15 1.08
C ILE A 12 -3.07 -1.55 1.53
N LEU A 13 -3.53 -2.01 2.70
CA LEU A 13 -3.20 -3.35 3.19
C LEU A 13 -3.66 -4.45 2.25
N GLY A 14 -4.90 -4.34 1.74
CA GLY A 14 -5.43 -5.29 0.76
C GLY A 14 -4.56 -5.38 -0.49
N CYS A 15 -4.08 -4.24 -1.01
CA CYS A 15 -3.17 -4.20 -2.16
C CYS A 15 -1.82 -4.84 -1.83
N LEU A 16 -1.22 -4.55 -0.67
CA LEU A 16 0.05 -5.15 -0.26
C LEU A 16 -0.06 -6.67 -0.12
N ILE A 17 -1.12 -7.16 0.52
CA ILE A 17 -1.39 -8.60 0.69
C ILE A 17 -1.60 -9.28 -0.68
N GLU A 18 -2.43 -8.69 -1.54
CA GLU A 18 -2.70 -9.21 -2.88
C GLU A 18 -1.40 -9.32 -3.69
N LYS A 19 -0.62 -8.24 -3.76
CA LYS A 19 0.60 -8.18 -4.59
C LYS A 19 1.74 -9.01 -4.04
N GLN A 20 1.84 -9.19 -2.72
CA GLN A 20 2.78 -10.13 -2.13
C GLN A 20 2.54 -11.57 -2.64
N ARG A 21 1.28 -11.97 -2.82
CA ARG A 21 0.92 -13.33 -3.25
C ARG A 21 0.87 -13.51 -4.76
N THR A 22 0.34 -12.53 -5.47
CA THR A 22 0.05 -12.65 -6.90
C THR A 22 1.18 -12.17 -7.80
N THR A 23 2.03 -11.27 -7.31
CA THR A 23 3.15 -10.67 -8.05
C THR A 23 4.39 -10.50 -7.15
N PRO A 24 4.90 -11.58 -6.54
CA PRO A 24 5.99 -11.53 -5.54
C PRO A 24 7.29 -10.91 -6.06
N GLU A 25 7.56 -11.01 -7.37
CA GLU A 25 8.73 -10.45 -8.03
C GLU A 25 8.80 -8.92 -7.98
N TYR A 26 7.66 -8.26 -7.81
CA TYR A 26 7.58 -6.80 -7.67
C TYR A 26 7.47 -6.35 -6.20
N TYR A 27 7.30 -7.26 -5.25
CA TYR A 27 7.20 -6.97 -3.83
C TYR A 27 8.59 -6.90 -3.16
N PRO A 28 8.87 -5.95 -2.25
CA PRO A 28 7.99 -4.87 -1.77
C PRO A 28 7.77 -3.78 -2.83
N LEU A 29 6.63 -3.11 -2.73
CA LEU A 29 6.14 -2.16 -3.74
C LEU A 29 6.70 -0.75 -3.53
N THR A 30 7.02 -0.04 -4.60
CA THR A 30 7.27 1.41 -4.53
C THR A 30 5.97 2.16 -4.29
N LEU A 31 6.04 3.43 -3.85
CA LEU A 31 4.85 4.28 -3.66
C LEU A 31 3.97 4.33 -4.92
N ASN A 32 4.56 4.59 -6.09
CA ASN A 32 3.82 4.62 -7.35
C ASN A 32 3.16 3.27 -7.68
N ALA A 33 3.85 2.16 -7.45
CA ALA A 33 3.27 0.83 -7.68
C ALA A 33 2.08 0.55 -6.75
N LEU A 34 2.18 0.98 -5.48
CA LEU A 34 1.09 0.84 -4.52
C LEU A 34 -0.09 1.76 -4.84
N THR A 35 0.14 3.00 -5.25
CA THR A 35 -0.92 3.92 -5.70
C THR A 35 -1.67 3.34 -6.90
N ASN A 36 -0.95 2.81 -7.89
CA ASN A 36 -1.55 2.15 -9.04
C ASN A 36 -2.34 0.89 -8.62
N ALA A 37 -1.85 0.11 -7.65
CA ALA A 37 -2.57 -1.03 -7.11
C ALA A 37 -3.86 -0.62 -6.39
N CYS A 38 -3.87 0.49 -5.64
CA CYS A 38 -5.06 1.00 -4.96
C CYS A 38 -6.15 1.42 -5.95
N ASN A 39 -5.74 2.01 -7.08
CA ASN A 39 -6.59 2.59 -8.12
C ASN A 39 -6.92 1.62 -9.27
N GLN A 40 -6.62 0.31 -9.14
CA GLN A 40 -6.98 -0.66 -10.18
C GLN A 40 -8.50 -0.67 -10.42
N VAL A 41 -8.91 -0.76 -11.68
CA VAL A 41 -10.33 -0.84 -12.05
C VAL A 41 -10.90 -2.26 -11.87
N SER A 42 -10.05 -3.27 -11.87
CA SER A 42 -10.41 -4.66 -11.60
C SER A 42 -10.08 -5.03 -10.15
N ASN A 43 -10.87 -5.94 -9.57
CA ASN A 43 -10.69 -6.45 -8.21
C ASN A 43 -10.67 -5.34 -7.14
N ARG A 44 -11.39 -4.24 -7.37
CA ARG A 44 -11.60 -3.15 -6.42
C ARG A 44 -13.07 -2.80 -6.36
N ASP A 45 -13.60 -2.72 -5.15
CA ASP A 45 -14.94 -2.24 -4.87
C ASP A 45 -14.89 -1.41 -3.57
N PRO A 46 -15.17 -0.09 -3.60
CA PRO A 46 -15.38 0.71 -4.81
C PRO A 46 -14.08 0.92 -5.60
N VAL A 47 -14.19 1.24 -6.88
CA VAL A 47 -13.08 1.81 -7.66
C VAL A 47 -12.78 3.22 -7.13
N VAL A 48 -11.51 3.54 -6.94
CA VAL A 48 -11.05 4.82 -6.37
C VAL A 48 -9.99 5.48 -7.26
N SER A 49 -9.70 6.74 -6.98
CA SER A 49 -8.62 7.50 -7.62
C SER A 49 -7.85 8.29 -6.57
N TYR A 50 -7.06 7.58 -5.76
CA TYR A 50 -6.21 8.18 -4.75
C TYR A 50 -4.99 8.85 -5.40
N ASP A 51 -4.62 10.03 -4.90
CA ASP A 51 -3.33 10.63 -5.18
C ASP A 51 -2.24 10.04 -4.27
N GLU A 52 -0.97 10.25 -4.62
CA GLU A 52 0.15 9.75 -3.81
C GLU A 52 0.12 10.28 -2.37
N LYS A 53 -0.31 11.53 -2.17
CA LYS A 53 -0.41 12.13 -0.83
C LYS A 53 -1.39 11.37 0.07
N THR A 54 -2.51 10.92 -0.47
CA THR A 54 -3.49 10.10 0.24
C THR A 54 -2.90 8.74 0.61
N VAL A 55 -2.16 8.11 -0.30
CA VAL A 55 -1.50 6.83 -0.05
C VAL A 55 -0.39 6.97 1.00
N VAL A 56 0.42 8.04 0.95
CA VAL A 56 1.46 8.33 1.95
C VAL A 56 0.85 8.51 3.33
N ARG A 57 -0.20 9.34 3.47
CA ARG A 57 -0.89 9.52 4.77
C ARG A 57 -1.45 8.19 5.32
N GLY A 58 -2.00 7.35 4.44
CA GLY A 58 -2.48 6.03 4.82
C GLY A 58 -1.35 5.09 5.26
N LEU A 59 -0.21 5.10 4.56
CA LEU A 59 0.98 4.34 4.94
C LEU A 59 1.57 4.82 6.27
N ASP A 60 1.63 6.13 6.51
CA ASP A 60 2.14 6.69 7.77
C ASP A 60 1.27 6.24 8.95
N SER A 61 -0.06 6.33 8.81
CA SER A 61 -1.00 5.81 9.82
C SER A 61 -0.82 4.30 10.03
N LEU A 62 -0.72 3.50 8.97
CA LEU A 62 -0.47 2.05 9.09
C LEU A 62 0.88 1.71 9.73
N ARG A 63 1.91 2.54 9.54
CA ARG A 63 3.22 2.38 10.18
C ARG A 63 3.14 2.66 11.67
N GLU A 64 2.41 3.69 12.09
CA GLU A 64 2.15 3.97 13.52
C GLU A 64 1.45 2.77 14.20
N LYS A 65 0.53 2.13 13.46
CA LYS A 65 -0.17 0.90 13.84
C LYS A 65 0.70 -0.37 13.73
N LYS A 66 1.94 -0.26 13.25
CA LYS A 66 2.88 -1.38 13.03
C LYS A 66 2.38 -2.45 12.06
N LEU A 67 1.51 -2.06 11.12
CA LEU A 67 0.94 -2.96 10.10
C LEU A 67 1.73 -2.93 8.78
N THR A 68 2.58 -1.91 8.58
CA THR A 68 3.47 -1.78 7.44
C THR A 68 4.84 -1.25 7.87
N TRP A 69 5.86 -1.46 7.04
CA TRP A 69 7.21 -0.93 7.22
C TRP A 69 7.83 -0.57 5.88
N THR A 70 8.76 0.38 5.88
CA THR A 70 9.52 0.75 4.68
C THR A 70 10.80 -0.08 4.60
N VAL A 71 11.09 -0.58 3.41
CA VAL A 71 12.30 -1.31 3.05
C VAL A 71 13.17 -0.39 2.18
N ALA A 72 14.32 0.00 2.73
CA ALA A 72 15.36 0.69 1.99
C ALA A 72 16.56 -0.26 1.82
N ALA A 73 16.70 -0.84 0.63
CA ALA A 73 17.87 -1.66 0.31
C ALA A 73 19.09 -0.77 0.03
N ALA A 74 20.26 -1.15 0.55
CA ALA A 74 21.51 -0.44 0.28
C ALA A 74 21.74 -0.34 -1.24
N GLY A 75 21.87 0.88 -1.75
CA GLY A 75 22.02 1.17 -3.18
C GLY A 75 20.73 1.44 -3.96
N SER A 76 19.54 1.14 -3.40
CA SER A 76 18.27 1.56 -4.00
C SER A 76 17.98 3.02 -3.69
N ARG A 77 17.68 3.82 -4.72
CA ARG A 77 17.26 5.22 -4.57
C ARG A 77 15.76 5.39 -4.30
N VAL A 78 14.99 4.32 -4.47
CA VAL A 78 13.53 4.35 -4.33
C VAL A 78 13.14 3.51 -3.11
N PRO A 79 12.54 4.12 -2.07
CA PRO A 79 11.97 3.40 -0.94
C PRO A 79 10.81 2.49 -1.39
N LYS A 80 10.68 1.36 -0.71
CA LYS A 80 9.61 0.39 -0.90
C LYS A 80 8.94 0.07 0.42
#